data_AF-A0A7Y1QJ86-F1
#
_entry.id   AF-A0A7Y1QJ86-F1
#
_cell.length_a   1.000
_cell.length_b   1.000
_cell.length_c   1.000
_cell.angle_alpha   90.00
_cell.angle_beta   90.00
_cell.angle_gamma   90.00
#
_symmetry.space_group_name_H-M   'P 1'
#
loop_
_entity.id
_entity.type
_entity.pdbx_description
1 polymer ?
#
loop_
_entity_poly.entity_id
_entity_poly.type
_entity_poly.pdbx_seq_one_letter_code
_entity_poly.pdbx_strand_id
1 'polypeptide(L)'
;CKAATTCSARLLFAHGNNGPHRCPLPPIWGKLEGDNYPARGGLTVSLMVQESVFSKYMAHKGGVSRGSGLWARFLICRPASTQGTRYVSTHVPSWYHQTQFASRLEHFLEMDLICFRGNKKEKEVIGFDSEAARLWVEIANDIESRMCAGGILYGLGDHGSKLVEVISRLAALLHCFEGFEGDISMSTLQAATDLAKWYSNDFIKLFGENSKENDEEQELNCWLDSFRKVGKRFVKKNYILQCGPGKFRKKAALEHVLLRLVNNSAIRILNYPGDKTIYVDLCPWQGGL
;
A
#
# COMPACT_ATOMS: atom_id res chain seq x y z
N CYS A 1 -10.94 -13.33 -18.87
CA CYS A 1 -12.26 -12.82 -18.46
C CYS A 1 -12.11 -11.35 -18.04
N LYS A 2 -12.45 -10.43 -18.94
CA LYS A 2 -12.52 -8.99 -18.63
C LYS A 2 -13.97 -8.68 -18.26
N ALA A 3 -14.24 -8.56 -16.97
CA ALA A 3 -15.45 -7.89 -16.48
C ALA A 3 -15.00 -6.54 -15.93
N ALA A 4 -15.34 -5.48 -16.65
CA ALA A 4 -15.20 -4.12 -16.16
C ALA A 4 -16.55 -3.78 -15.51
N THR A 5 -16.59 -3.77 -14.18
CA THR A 5 -17.74 -3.29 -13.43
C THR A 5 -17.37 -1.96 -12.79
N THR A 6 -18.18 -0.95 -13.05
CA THR A 6 -17.99 0.43 -12.62
C THR A 6 -18.62 0.61 -11.24
N CYS A 7 -17.84 0.52 -10.16
CA CYS A 7 -18.29 0.95 -8.84
C CYS A 7 -17.64 2.31 -8.56
N SER A 8 -18.41 3.39 -8.70
CA SER A 8 -17.92 4.76 -8.49
C SER A 8 -18.50 5.33 -7.20
N ALA A 9 -17.84 5.00 -6.07
CA ALA A 9 -17.94 5.79 -4.85
C ALA A 9 -17.15 7.09 -5.06
N ARG A 10 -17.84 8.24 -4.95
CA ARG A 10 -17.23 9.56 -5.04
C ARG A 10 -17.46 10.25 -3.69
N LEU A 11 -16.41 10.43 -2.90
CA LEU A 11 -16.45 11.43 -1.83
C LEU A 11 -16.49 12.81 -2.48
N LEU A 12 -17.66 13.43 -2.46
CA LEU A 12 -17.83 14.85 -2.71
C LEU A 12 -18.08 15.50 -1.36
N PHE A 13 -17.09 16.24 -0.85
CA PHE A 13 -17.34 17.21 0.22
C PHE A 13 -18.01 18.42 -0.43
N ALA A 14 -19.34 18.51 -0.33
CA ALA A 14 -20.11 19.65 -0.79
C ALA A 14 -20.90 20.27 0.37
N HIS A 15 -20.83 21.60 0.47
CA HIS A 15 -21.52 22.45 1.43
C HIS A 15 -23.05 22.37 1.31
N GLY A 16 -23.74 22.41 2.45
CA GLY A 16 -25.18 22.69 2.50
C GLY A 16 -25.76 22.76 3.91
N ASN A 17 -26.04 24.00 4.35
CA ASN A 17 -26.90 24.44 5.46
C ASN A 17 -26.53 24.14 6.93
N ASN A 18 -26.15 25.24 7.58
CA ASN A 18 -26.18 25.58 9.02
C ASN A 18 -27.08 24.70 9.89
N GLY A 19 -26.45 23.79 10.63
CA GLY A 19 -26.89 23.31 11.94
C GLY A 19 -25.68 23.39 12.89
N PRO A 20 -25.89 23.65 14.20
CA PRO A 20 -24.77 23.79 15.11
C PRO A 20 -24.06 22.43 15.25
N HIS A 21 -22.72 22.42 15.28
CA HIS A 21 -21.81 21.28 15.56
C HIS A 21 -21.09 20.55 14.41
N ARG A 22 -21.10 21.03 13.15
CA ARG A 22 -20.12 20.52 12.15
C ARG A 22 -18.85 21.37 12.10
N CYS A 23 -17.70 20.76 12.41
CA CYS A 23 -16.38 21.37 12.24
C CYS A 23 -16.16 21.73 10.75
N PRO A 24 -15.87 22.99 10.41
CA PRO A 24 -15.59 23.39 9.04
C PRO A 24 -14.14 23.04 8.70
N LEU A 25 -13.92 21.96 7.94
CA LEU A 25 -12.65 21.75 7.25
C LEU A 25 -12.64 22.57 5.95
N PRO A 26 -11.52 23.23 5.59
CA PRO A 26 -11.45 24.04 4.38
C PRO A 26 -11.52 23.17 3.11
N PRO A 27 -12.13 23.68 2.02
CA PRO A 27 -12.21 22.96 0.75
C PRO A 27 -10.84 22.91 0.06
N ILE A 28 -10.31 21.70 -0.15
CA ILE A 28 -9.02 21.46 -0.83
C ILE A 28 -9.19 21.24 -2.35
N TRP A 29 -10.21 21.83 -2.98
CA TRP A 29 -10.34 21.84 -4.45
C TRP A 29 -11.02 23.12 -4.92
N GLY A 30 -10.36 23.82 -5.84
CA GLY A 30 -10.87 25.03 -6.48
C GLY A 30 -12.25 24.80 -7.10
N LYS A 31 -13.18 25.69 -6.75
CA LYS A 31 -14.51 25.82 -7.34
C LYS A 31 -14.36 25.97 -8.86
N LEU A 32 -14.80 24.98 -9.64
CA LEU A 32 -15.20 25.23 -11.02
C LEU A 32 -16.72 25.40 -11.00
N GLU A 33 -17.16 26.65 -10.87
CA GLU A 33 -18.52 27.06 -11.22
C GLU A 33 -18.69 26.86 -12.73
N GLY A 34 -19.66 26.03 -13.09
CA GLY A 34 -19.94 25.64 -14.46
C GLY A 34 -21.05 24.61 -14.46
N ASP A 35 -22.28 25.10 -14.60
CA ASP A 35 -23.47 24.29 -14.85
C ASP A 35 -23.27 23.44 -16.10
N ASN A 36 -22.96 22.17 -15.89
CA ASN A 36 -23.20 21.01 -16.76
C ASN A 36 -22.28 19.89 -16.26
N TYR A 37 -22.81 19.00 -15.42
CA TYR A 37 -22.14 17.72 -15.13
C TYR A 37 -22.62 16.68 -16.15
N PRO A 38 -21.95 16.49 -17.30
CA PRO A 38 -22.19 15.30 -18.10
C PRO A 38 -21.85 14.09 -17.23
N ALA A 39 -22.61 13.00 -17.36
CA ALA A 39 -22.35 11.74 -16.69
C ALA A 39 -20.89 11.31 -16.93
N ARG A 40 -19.99 11.65 -16.00
CA ARG A 40 -18.58 11.26 -16.04
C ARG A 40 -18.56 9.77 -15.74
N GLY A 41 -18.34 8.96 -16.77
CA GLY A 41 -18.17 7.52 -16.63
C GLY A 41 -17.09 7.22 -15.59
N GLY A 42 -17.44 6.43 -14.58
CA GLY A 42 -16.43 5.83 -13.71
C GLY A 42 -15.60 4.87 -14.53
N LEU A 43 -14.28 4.99 -14.47
CA LEU A 43 -13.38 4.04 -15.09
C LEU A 43 -12.80 3.15 -13.99
N THR A 44 -13.15 1.88 -14.00
CA THR A 44 -12.49 0.85 -13.16
C THR A 44 -11.40 0.19 -13.98
N VAL A 45 -10.19 0.12 -13.42
CA VAL A 45 -9.05 -0.54 -14.06
C VAL A 45 -8.43 -1.52 -13.06
N SER A 46 -8.28 -2.78 -13.48
CA SER A 46 -7.51 -3.80 -12.78
C SER A 46 -6.49 -4.39 -13.76
N LEU A 47 -5.22 -4.38 -13.35
CA LEU A 47 -4.08 -4.75 -14.19
C LEU A 47 -3.28 -5.83 -13.48
N MET A 48 -3.14 -6.98 -14.13
CA MET A 48 -2.21 -8.04 -13.73
C MET A 48 -1.18 -8.19 -14.84
N VAL A 49 0.08 -7.87 -14.54
CA VAL A 49 1.15 -7.80 -15.53
C VAL A 49 2.37 -8.57 -15.05
N GLN A 50 3.04 -9.28 -15.94
CA GLN A 50 4.32 -9.91 -15.65
C GLN A 50 5.39 -8.83 -15.38
N GLU A 51 6.25 -9.07 -14.41
CA GLU A 51 7.30 -8.11 -14.01
C GLU A 51 8.18 -7.69 -15.19
N SER A 52 8.57 -8.62 -16.06
CA SER A 52 9.41 -8.32 -17.23
C SER A 52 8.74 -7.35 -18.22
N VAL A 53 7.41 -7.46 -18.39
CA VAL A 53 6.63 -6.57 -19.26
C VAL A 53 6.49 -5.20 -18.62
N PHE A 54 6.19 -5.16 -17.32
CA PHE A 54 6.10 -3.90 -16.56
C PHE A 54 7.42 -3.14 -16.58
N SER A 55 8.55 -3.81 -16.33
CA SER A 55 9.88 -3.20 -16.35
C SER A 55 10.24 -2.61 -17.73
N LYS A 56 9.92 -3.32 -18.82
CA LYS A 56 10.10 -2.79 -20.19
C LYS A 56 9.24 -1.56 -20.44
N TYR A 57 7.97 -1.57 -20.02
CA TYR A 57 7.09 -0.41 -20.14
C TYR A 57 7.65 0.78 -19.37
N MET A 58 8.08 0.58 -18.11
CA MET A 58 8.61 1.64 -17.27
C MET A 58 9.89 2.25 -17.84
N ALA A 59 10.76 1.44 -18.47
CA ALA A 59 11.97 1.94 -19.14
C ALA A 59 11.66 2.88 -20.32
N HIS A 60 10.57 2.64 -21.08
CA HIS A 60 10.26 3.42 -22.27
C HIS A 60 9.22 4.53 -22.06
N LYS A 61 8.25 4.33 -21.18
CA LYS A 61 7.08 5.21 -20.98
C LYS A 61 6.82 5.57 -19.51
N GLY A 62 7.71 5.16 -18.60
CA GLY A 62 7.57 5.40 -17.17
C GLY A 62 7.51 6.88 -16.80
N GLY A 63 8.44 7.70 -17.31
CA GLY A 63 8.47 9.13 -17.01
C GLY A 63 7.18 9.86 -17.39
N VAL A 64 6.64 9.57 -18.59
CA VAL A 64 5.38 10.17 -19.08
C VAL A 64 4.17 9.70 -18.26
N SER A 65 4.06 8.40 -18.02
CA SER A 65 2.94 7.84 -17.26
C SER A 65 2.96 8.25 -15.79
N ARG A 66 4.14 8.40 -15.19
CA ARG A 66 4.28 8.93 -13.84
C ARG A 66 4.01 10.43 -13.78
N GLY A 67 4.54 11.20 -14.74
CA GLY A 67 4.31 12.65 -14.82
C GLY A 67 2.85 13.06 -15.00
N SER A 68 2.01 12.20 -15.59
CA SER A 68 0.55 12.42 -15.64
C SER A 68 -0.18 12.05 -14.33
N GLY A 69 0.55 11.53 -13.35
CA GLY A 69 0.04 11.01 -12.09
C GLY A 69 -0.74 9.71 -12.24
N LEU A 70 -0.61 8.97 -13.36
CA LEU A 70 -1.38 7.76 -13.62
C LEU A 70 -1.18 6.76 -12.47
N TRP A 71 0.07 6.45 -12.16
CA TRP A 71 0.44 5.43 -11.17
C TRP A 71 0.08 5.81 -9.73
N ALA A 72 0.15 7.09 -9.36
CA ALA A 72 -0.25 7.58 -8.04
C ALA A 72 -1.74 7.36 -7.72
N ARG A 73 -2.58 7.06 -8.73
CA ARG A 73 -4.01 6.77 -8.55
C ARG A 73 -4.31 5.27 -8.37
N PHE A 74 -3.31 4.41 -8.53
CA PHE A 74 -3.46 2.96 -8.43
C PHE A 74 -2.96 2.43 -7.10
N LEU A 75 -3.61 1.36 -6.62
CA LEU A 75 -3.08 0.49 -5.57
C LEU A 75 -2.12 -0.52 -6.23
N ILE A 76 -0.85 -0.12 -6.38
CA ILE A 76 0.18 -0.93 -7.03
C ILE A 76 0.90 -1.77 -5.97
N CYS A 77 1.08 -3.06 -6.24
CA CYS A 77 1.92 -3.93 -5.42
C CYS A 77 2.83 -4.80 -6.28
N ARG A 78 3.97 -5.21 -5.69
CA ARG A 78 4.90 -6.20 -6.26
C ARG A 78 5.01 -7.35 -5.25
N PRO A 79 4.03 -8.28 -5.23
CA PRO A 79 4.03 -9.36 -4.27
C PRO A 79 5.22 -10.30 -4.48
N ALA A 80 5.71 -10.90 -3.39
CA ALA A 80 6.77 -11.90 -3.45
C ALA A 80 6.34 -13.10 -4.29
N SER A 81 7.25 -13.60 -5.14
CA SER A 81 6.99 -14.79 -5.94
C SER A 81 6.85 -16.02 -5.04
N THR A 82 5.77 -16.78 -5.23
CA THR A 82 5.58 -18.10 -4.62
C THR A 82 6.15 -19.23 -5.49
N GLN A 83 6.79 -18.91 -6.62
CA GLN A 83 7.34 -19.90 -7.53
C GLN A 83 8.50 -20.63 -6.85
N GLY A 84 8.51 -21.96 -6.92
CA GLY A 84 9.49 -22.80 -6.22
C GLY A 84 9.11 -23.16 -4.78
N THR A 85 8.14 -22.47 -4.18
CA THR A 85 7.63 -22.78 -2.82
C THR A 85 6.12 -23.10 -2.79
N ARG A 86 5.46 -23.14 -3.96
CA ARG A 86 4.06 -23.56 -4.09
C ARG A 86 3.96 -25.09 -4.09
N TYR A 87 4.15 -25.70 -2.93
CA TYR A 87 3.97 -27.13 -2.75
C TYR A 87 2.47 -27.48 -2.74
N VAL A 88 2.10 -28.57 -3.40
CA VAL A 88 0.73 -29.09 -3.39
C VAL A 88 0.49 -29.76 -2.03
N SER A 89 -0.62 -29.43 -1.39
CA SER A 89 -1.07 -30.03 -0.13
C SER A 89 -2.41 -30.72 -0.34
N THR A 90 -2.68 -31.78 0.41
CA THR A 90 -3.99 -32.45 0.47
C THR A 90 -5.01 -31.66 1.30
N HIS A 91 -4.59 -30.60 1.97
CA HIS A 91 -5.46 -29.71 2.72
C HIS A 91 -6.47 -29.03 1.78
N VAL A 92 -7.76 -29.29 2.01
CA VAL A 92 -8.85 -28.62 1.28
C VAL A 92 -8.98 -27.19 1.83
N PRO A 93 -8.74 -26.13 1.04
CA PRO A 93 -8.93 -24.77 1.51
C PRO A 93 -10.41 -24.53 1.83
N SER A 94 -10.67 -23.76 2.90
CA SER A 94 -12.03 -23.31 3.21
C SER A 94 -12.46 -22.24 2.20
N TRP A 95 -13.60 -22.46 1.55
CA TRP A 95 -14.20 -21.51 0.61
C TRP A 95 -15.14 -20.52 1.28
N TYR A 96 -15.37 -20.65 2.60
CA TYR A 96 -16.38 -19.88 3.32
C TYR A 96 -16.26 -18.36 3.13
N HIS A 97 -15.08 -17.79 3.40
CA HIS A 97 -14.87 -16.35 3.27
C HIS A 97 -14.93 -15.87 1.80
N GLN A 98 -14.52 -16.72 0.85
CA GLN A 98 -14.65 -16.41 -0.57
C GLN A 98 -16.13 -16.35 -0.99
N THR A 99 -16.95 -17.29 -0.52
CA THR A 99 -18.39 -17.28 -0.78
C THR A 99 -19.07 -16.05 -0.19
N GLN A 100 -18.74 -15.68 1.07
CA GLN A 100 -19.26 -14.46 1.69
C GLN A 100 -18.88 -13.20 0.90
N PHE A 101 -17.61 -13.10 0.49
CA PHE A 101 -17.13 -12.00 -0.32
C PHE A 101 -17.84 -11.92 -1.68
N ALA A 102 -18.02 -13.05 -2.36
CA ALA A 102 -18.72 -13.12 -3.64
C ALA A 102 -20.19 -12.70 -3.51
N SER A 103 -20.89 -13.19 -2.48
CA SER A 103 -22.28 -12.82 -2.20
C SER A 103 -22.43 -11.31 -1.95
N ARG A 104 -21.47 -10.71 -1.22
CA ARG A 104 -21.48 -9.26 -0.99
C ARG A 104 -21.26 -8.47 -2.29
N LEU A 105 -20.41 -8.95 -3.19
CA LEU A 105 -20.24 -8.34 -4.52
C LEU A 105 -21.50 -8.46 -5.37
N GLU A 106 -22.14 -9.62 -5.40
CA GLU A 106 -23.40 -9.84 -6.12
C GLU A 106 -24.48 -8.87 -5.66
N HIS A 107 -24.61 -8.66 -4.34
CA HIS A 107 -25.52 -7.67 -3.78
C HIS A 107 -25.28 -6.25 -4.32
N PHE A 108 -24.02 -5.79 -4.37
CA PHE A 108 -23.71 -4.47 -4.95
C PHE A 108 -24.00 -4.38 -6.44
N LEU A 109 -23.75 -5.46 -7.20
CA LEU A 109 -24.06 -5.51 -8.63
C LEU A 109 -25.56 -5.42 -8.89
N GLU A 110 -26.37 -6.10 -8.07
CA GLU A 110 -27.82 -6.06 -8.15
C GLU A 110 -28.36 -4.66 -7.80
N MET A 111 -27.85 -4.04 -6.73
CA MET A 111 -28.20 -2.66 -6.36
C MET A 111 -27.89 -1.67 -7.48
N ASP A 112 -26.69 -1.77 -8.08
CA ASP A 112 -26.29 -0.89 -9.19
C ASP A 112 -27.17 -1.10 -10.42
N LEU A 113 -27.53 -2.35 -10.74
CA LEU A 113 -28.44 -2.66 -11.85
C LEU A 113 -29.84 -2.08 -11.62
N ILE A 114 -30.35 -2.12 -10.39
CA ILE A 114 -31.64 -1.53 -10.02
C ILE A 114 -31.58 0.00 -10.18
N CYS A 115 -30.53 0.65 -9.67
CA CYS A 115 -30.33 2.09 -9.80
C CYS A 115 -30.22 2.52 -11.27
N PHE A 116 -29.45 1.76 -12.07
CA PHE A 116 -29.28 1.98 -13.50
C PHE A 116 -30.61 1.90 -14.25
N ARG A 117 -31.40 0.83 -14.03
CA ARG A 117 -32.72 0.64 -14.66
C ARG A 117 -33.73 1.69 -14.21
N GLY A 118 -33.69 2.10 -12.94
CA GLY A 118 -34.57 3.11 -12.38
C GLY A 118 -34.19 4.55 -12.73
N ASN A 119 -33.11 4.77 -13.48
CA ASN A 119 -32.52 6.09 -13.76
C ASN A 119 -32.28 6.92 -12.48
N LYS A 120 -32.06 6.24 -11.34
CA LYS A 120 -31.73 6.88 -10.07
C LYS A 120 -30.27 7.28 -10.12
N LYS A 121 -30.02 8.60 -10.06
CA LYS A 121 -28.68 9.18 -10.10
C LYS A 121 -28.20 9.70 -8.75
N GLU A 122 -29.06 9.66 -7.73
CA GLU A 122 -28.71 10.11 -6.39
C GLU A 122 -27.69 9.15 -5.78
N LYS A 123 -26.53 9.69 -5.47
CA LYS A 123 -25.46 8.98 -4.76
C LYS A 123 -25.54 9.37 -3.31
N GLU A 124 -25.51 8.37 -2.44
CA GLU A 124 -25.33 8.60 -1.01
C GLU A 124 -23.96 9.23 -0.75
N VAL A 125 -23.94 10.28 0.07
CA VAL A 125 -22.72 10.95 0.50
C VAL A 125 -22.44 10.48 1.91
N ILE A 126 -21.31 9.80 2.08
CA ILE A 126 -20.87 9.27 3.38
C ILE A 126 -19.71 10.14 3.87
N GLY A 127 -19.83 10.63 5.10
CA GLY A 127 -18.84 11.47 5.77
C GLY A 127 -17.90 10.68 6.68
N PHE A 128 -17.04 11.41 7.38
CA PHE A 128 -16.30 10.92 8.53
C PHE A 128 -17.02 11.37 9.81
N ASP A 129 -17.01 10.53 10.83
CA ASP A 129 -17.37 11.00 12.17
C ASP A 129 -16.32 12.00 12.70
N SER A 130 -16.57 12.61 13.86
CA SER A 130 -15.69 13.64 14.41
C SER A 130 -14.27 13.14 14.70
N GLU A 131 -14.13 11.89 15.17
CA GLU A 131 -12.83 11.31 15.53
C GLU A 131 -12.05 10.88 14.28
N ALA A 132 -12.73 10.29 13.31
CA ALA A 132 -12.20 9.95 11.99
C ALA A 132 -11.75 11.20 11.24
N ALA A 133 -12.52 12.30 11.31
CA ALA A 133 -12.14 13.56 10.69
C ALA A 133 -10.85 14.13 11.32
N ARG A 134 -10.70 14.05 12.65
CA ARG A 134 -9.48 14.46 13.36
C ARG A 134 -8.28 13.59 12.95
N LEU A 135 -8.44 12.27 12.95
CA LEU A 135 -7.42 11.32 12.50
C LEU A 135 -7.03 11.55 11.03
N TRP A 136 -7.99 11.87 10.17
CA TRP A 136 -7.73 12.16 8.77
C TRP A 136 -6.78 13.35 8.59
N VAL A 137 -6.96 14.42 9.37
CA VAL A 137 -6.07 15.59 9.35
C VAL A 137 -4.65 15.21 9.82
N GLU A 138 -4.54 14.40 10.88
CA GLU A 138 -3.25 13.89 11.35
C GLU A 138 -2.54 13.07 10.27
N ILE A 139 -3.25 12.17 9.60
CA ILE A 139 -2.72 11.37 8.49
C ILE A 139 -2.27 12.25 7.33
N ALA A 140 -3.07 13.24 6.95
CA ALA A 140 -2.74 14.14 5.85
C ALA A 140 -1.46 14.93 6.14
N ASN A 141 -1.33 15.49 7.35
CA ASN A 141 -0.15 16.23 7.77
C ASN A 141 1.09 15.33 7.92
N ASP A 142 0.94 14.10 8.41
CA ASP A 142 2.04 13.12 8.47
C ASP A 142 2.54 12.78 7.06
N ILE A 143 1.66 12.52 6.10
CA ILE A 143 2.02 12.28 4.70
C ILE A 143 2.73 13.50 4.10
N GLU A 144 2.21 14.70 4.32
CA GLU A 144 2.83 15.95 3.84
C GLU A 144 4.26 16.09 4.36
N SER A 145 4.46 15.88 5.67
CA SER A 145 5.79 15.96 6.30
C SER A 145 6.77 14.92 5.74
N ARG A 146 6.30 13.74 5.35
CA ARG A 146 7.12 12.67 4.76
C ARG A 146 7.57 12.97 3.33
N MET A 147 6.95 13.91 2.64
CA MET A 147 7.36 14.35 1.30
C MET A 147 8.52 15.36 1.33
N CYS A 148 8.80 15.97 2.49
CA CYS A 148 9.91 16.90 2.65
C CYS A 148 11.27 16.24 2.37
N ALA A 149 12.29 17.07 2.15
CA ALA A 149 13.67 16.62 1.97
C ALA A 149 14.11 15.67 3.10
N GLY A 150 14.62 14.50 2.72
CA GLY A 150 15.03 13.45 3.66
C GLY A 150 13.89 12.57 4.20
N GLY A 151 12.63 12.86 3.85
CA GLY A 151 11.48 12.01 4.18
C GLY A 151 11.37 10.77 3.28
N ILE A 152 10.63 9.76 3.74
CA ILE A 152 10.46 8.49 3.01
C ILE A 152 9.69 8.64 1.68
N LEU A 153 8.92 9.72 1.53
CA LEU A 153 8.21 10.08 0.29
C LEU A 153 8.94 11.18 -0.50
N TYR A 154 10.19 11.48 -0.16
CA TYR A 154 10.98 12.43 -0.92
C TYR A 154 11.12 11.99 -2.38
N GLY A 155 10.94 12.93 -3.30
CA GLY A 155 10.92 12.63 -4.74
C GLY A 155 9.68 11.88 -5.22
N LEU A 156 8.69 11.60 -4.33
CA LEU A 156 7.42 10.90 -4.62
C LEU A 156 6.19 11.79 -4.30
N GLY A 157 6.31 13.10 -4.53
CA GLY A 157 5.25 14.06 -4.25
C GLY A 157 3.94 13.79 -4.99
N ASP A 158 4.02 13.22 -6.20
CA ASP A 158 2.87 12.76 -6.98
C ASP A 158 2.05 11.70 -6.23
N HIS A 159 2.74 10.77 -5.57
CA HIS A 159 2.13 9.71 -4.77
C HIS A 159 1.59 10.22 -3.45
N GLY A 160 2.40 10.93 -2.66
CA GLY A 160 1.99 11.45 -1.36
C GLY A 160 0.76 12.37 -1.46
N SER A 161 0.74 13.28 -2.45
CA SER A 161 -0.39 14.18 -2.71
C SER A 161 -1.70 13.45 -3.08
N LYS A 162 -1.61 12.20 -3.55
CA LYS A 162 -2.78 11.39 -3.93
C LYS A 162 -3.15 10.35 -2.87
N LEU A 163 -2.22 9.98 -2.00
CA LEU A 163 -2.37 8.92 -1.02
C LEU A 163 -3.52 9.18 -0.04
N VAL A 164 -3.69 10.42 0.42
CA VAL A 164 -4.80 10.80 1.31
C VAL A 164 -6.17 10.57 0.64
N GLU A 165 -6.30 10.93 -0.64
CA GLU A 165 -7.52 10.67 -1.42
C GLU A 165 -7.79 9.17 -1.56
N VAL A 166 -6.74 8.38 -1.81
CA VAL A 166 -6.82 6.93 -1.89
C VAL A 166 -7.26 6.32 -0.57
N ILE A 167 -6.72 6.79 0.56
CA ILE A 167 -7.12 6.36 1.92
C ILE A 167 -8.60 6.64 2.16
N SER A 168 -9.08 7.85 1.87
CA SER A 168 -10.50 8.18 2.06
C SER A 168 -11.41 7.30 1.21
N ARG A 169 -11.02 7.02 -0.04
CA ARG A 169 -11.78 6.13 -0.92
C ARG A 169 -11.80 4.69 -0.43
N LEU A 170 -10.67 4.20 0.07
CA LEU A 170 -10.60 2.88 0.71
C LEU A 170 -11.47 2.82 1.96
N ALA A 171 -11.48 3.85 2.80
CA ALA A 171 -12.29 3.89 4.01
C ALA A 171 -13.79 3.82 3.68
N ALA A 172 -14.24 4.58 2.68
CA ALA A 172 -15.62 4.49 2.20
C ALA A 172 -15.95 3.11 1.62
N LEU A 173 -15.05 2.53 0.81
CA LEU A 173 -15.25 1.19 0.26
C LEU A 173 -15.36 0.13 1.35
N LEU A 174 -14.48 0.16 2.35
CA LEU A 174 -14.53 -0.77 3.49
C LEU A 174 -15.81 -0.57 4.30
N HIS A 175 -16.17 0.68 4.62
CA HIS A 175 -17.40 1.00 5.36
C HIS A 175 -18.64 0.44 4.66
N CYS A 176 -18.80 0.73 3.36
CA CYS A 176 -19.92 0.22 2.58
C CYS A 176 -19.87 -1.31 2.47
N PHE A 177 -18.68 -1.88 2.19
CA PHE A 177 -18.54 -3.32 1.99
C PHE A 177 -18.90 -4.12 3.24
N GLU A 178 -18.53 -3.64 4.42
CA GLU A 178 -18.92 -4.25 5.70
C GLU A 178 -20.40 -4.02 6.06
N GLY A 179 -21.07 -3.08 5.38
CA GLY A 179 -22.48 -2.77 5.62
C GLY A 179 -22.71 -1.96 6.88
N PHE A 180 -21.72 -1.16 7.28
CA PHE A 180 -21.90 -0.18 8.33
C PHE A 180 -22.85 0.93 7.87
N GLU A 181 -23.59 1.49 8.84
CA GLU A 181 -24.50 2.61 8.62
C GLU A 181 -23.89 3.91 9.17
N GLY A 182 -24.32 5.04 8.63
CA GLY A 182 -23.92 6.36 9.10
C GLY A 182 -22.55 6.80 8.58
N ASP A 183 -21.82 7.56 9.40
CA ASP A 183 -20.52 8.10 9.03
C ASP A 183 -19.38 7.09 9.24
N ILE A 184 -18.30 7.24 8.49
CA ILE A 184 -17.11 6.40 8.58
C ILE A 184 -16.41 6.62 9.92
N SER A 185 -16.22 5.53 10.65
CA SER A 185 -15.58 5.53 11.95
C SER A 185 -14.06 5.65 11.89
N MET A 186 -13.47 6.06 13.02
CA MET A 186 -12.01 6.12 13.18
C MET A 186 -11.35 4.76 12.90
N SER A 187 -11.95 3.65 13.33
CA SER A 187 -11.40 2.30 13.13
C SER A 187 -11.40 1.88 11.66
N THR A 188 -12.47 2.21 10.91
CA THR A 188 -12.51 1.97 9.47
C THR A 188 -11.48 2.81 8.71
N LEU A 189 -11.31 4.07 9.09
CA LEU A 189 -10.27 4.93 8.52
C LEU A 189 -8.87 4.41 8.82
N GLN A 190 -8.62 3.91 10.04
CA GLN A 190 -7.34 3.31 10.41
C GLN A 190 -7.04 2.06 9.57
N ALA A 191 -8.01 1.16 9.42
CA ALA A 191 -7.86 -0.04 8.58
C ALA A 191 -7.56 0.32 7.10
N ALA A 192 -8.26 1.32 6.56
CA ALA A 192 -7.99 1.83 5.22
C ALA A 192 -6.58 2.44 5.10
N THR A 193 -6.13 3.13 6.13
CA THR A 193 -4.80 3.73 6.20
C THR A 193 -3.72 2.65 6.21
N ASP A 194 -3.88 1.60 6.99
CA ASP A 194 -2.91 0.50 7.07
C ASP A 194 -2.83 -0.26 5.75
N LEU A 195 -3.97 -0.48 5.10
CA LEU A 195 -4.02 -1.06 3.75
C LEU A 195 -3.32 -0.17 2.71
N ALA A 196 -3.63 1.13 2.71
CA ALA A 196 -2.99 2.08 1.80
C ALA A 196 -1.48 2.19 2.03
N LYS A 197 -1.03 2.17 3.29
CA LYS A 197 0.39 2.14 3.67
C LYS A 197 1.08 0.90 3.12
N TRP A 198 0.44 -0.27 3.16
CA TRP A 198 0.99 -1.49 2.59
C TRP A 198 1.28 -1.33 1.08
N TYR A 199 0.31 -0.82 0.30
CA TYR A 199 0.51 -0.52 -1.12
C TYR A 199 1.52 0.61 -1.35
N SER A 200 1.51 1.64 -0.49
CA SER A 200 2.45 2.75 -0.56
C SER A 200 3.90 2.28 -0.38
N ASN A 201 4.15 1.29 0.47
CA ASN A 201 5.47 0.72 0.65
C ASN A 201 5.99 0.06 -0.64
N ASP A 202 5.13 -0.66 -1.36
CA ASP A 202 5.50 -1.22 -2.66
C ASP A 202 5.67 -0.13 -3.72
N PHE A 203 4.85 0.93 -3.69
CA PHE A 203 5.05 2.09 -4.55
C PHE A 203 6.43 2.74 -4.33
N ILE A 204 6.84 2.95 -3.08
CA ILE A 204 8.15 3.51 -2.73
C ILE A 204 9.28 2.60 -3.23
N LYS A 205 9.16 1.28 -3.05
CA LYS A 205 10.13 0.31 -3.59
C LYS A 205 10.23 0.36 -5.11
N LEU A 206 9.11 0.56 -5.79
CA LEU A 206 9.04 0.58 -7.26
C LEU A 206 9.56 1.88 -7.88
N PHE A 207 9.27 3.03 -7.26
CA PHE A 207 9.44 4.34 -7.91
C PHE A 207 10.31 5.33 -7.12
N GLY A 208 10.70 5.01 -5.88
CA GLY A 208 11.57 5.85 -5.07
C GLY A 208 12.98 5.96 -5.65
N GLU A 209 13.68 7.05 -5.33
CA GLU A 209 15.07 7.29 -5.76
C GLU A 209 16.00 6.16 -5.31
N ASN A 210 15.75 5.62 -4.11
CA ASN A 210 16.47 4.49 -3.54
C ASN A 210 15.83 3.13 -3.90
N SER A 211 14.99 3.03 -4.95
CA SER A 211 14.30 1.78 -5.33
C SER A 211 15.25 0.59 -5.51
N LYS A 212 16.38 0.78 -6.21
CA LYS A 212 17.41 -0.27 -6.37
C LYS A 212 18.03 -0.67 -5.04
N GLU A 213 18.31 0.33 -4.23
CA GLU A 213 18.85 0.17 -2.89
C GLU A 213 17.85 -0.63 -2.01
N ASN A 214 16.57 -0.27 -2.03
CA ASN A 214 15.50 -0.94 -1.30
C ASN A 214 15.27 -2.38 -1.81
N ASP A 215 15.39 -2.62 -3.12
CA ASP A 215 15.27 -3.95 -3.71
C ASP A 215 16.39 -4.88 -3.21
N GLU A 216 17.62 -4.37 -3.10
CA GLU A 216 18.74 -5.13 -2.51
C GLU A 216 18.54 -5.44 -1.03
N GLU A 217 18.06 -4.46 -0.25
CA GLU A 217 17.73 -4.67 1.17
C GLU A 217 16.62 -5.70 1.35
N GLN A 218 15.56 -5.61 0.56
CA GLN A 218 14.43 -6.54 0.59
C GLN A 218 14.87 -7.95 0.17
N GLU A 219 15.66 -8.09 -0.90
CA GLU A 219 16.17 -9.38 -1.37
C GLU A 219 17.00 -10.08 -0.29
N LEU A 220 17.93 -9.34 0.34
CA LEU A 220 18.72 -9.88 1.44
C LEU A 220 17.85 -10.20 2.66
N ASN A 221 16.93 -9.32 3.06
CA ASN A 221 16.10 -9.52 4.24
C ASN A 221 15.12 -10.69 4.07
N CYS A 222 14.52 -10.87 2.89
CA CYS A 222 13.69 -12.03 2.55
C CYS A 222 14.49 -13.34 2.62
N TRP A 223 15.75 -13.32 2.17
CA TRP A 223 16.62 -14.48 2.32
C TRP A 223 16.94 -14.75 3.80
N LEU A 224 17.20 -13.71 4.60
CA LEU A 224 17.40 -13.82 6.05
C LEU A 224 16.15 -14.32 6.79
N ASP A 225 14.95 -13.96 6.33
CA ASP A 225 13.68 -14.46 6.89
C ASP A 225 13.55 -15.99 6.80
N SER A 226 14.18 -16.62 5.81
CA SER A 226 14.20 -18.09 5.73
C SER A 226 14.87 -18.72 6.96
N PHE A 227 15.88 -18.06 7.55
CA PHE A 227 16.55 -18.48 8.77
C PHE A 227 15.71 -18.16 10.01
N ARG A 228 15.07 -17.00 10.05
CA ARG A 228 14.14 -16.62 11.13
C ARG A 228 13.01 -17.64 11.28
N LYS A 229 12.44 -18.09 10.14
CA LYS A 229 11.36 -19.08 10.10
C LYS A 229 11.74 -20.46 10.67
N VAL A 230 13.00 -20.85 10.56
CA VAL A 230 13.52 -22.10 11.16
C VAL A 230 14.08 -21.89 12.57
N GLY A 231 13.82 -20.74 13.20
CA GLY A 231 14.24 -20.41 14.56
C GLY A 231 15.72 -20.06 14.71
N LYS A 232 16.44 -19.83 13.60
CA LYS A 232 17.87 -19.50 13.64
C LYS A 232 18.06 -18.00 13.85
N ARG A 233 18.47 -17.62 15.05
CA ARG A 233 18.68 -16.22 15.44
C ARG A 233 20.00 -15.63 14.94
N PHE A 234 21.09 -16.40 14.95
CA PHE A 234 22.42 -15.90 14.59
C PHE A 234 22.94 -16.56 13.30
N VAL A 235 23.47 -15.75 12.39
CA VAL A 235 24.10 -16.22 11.14
C VAL A 235 25.48 -15.59 11.00
N LYS A 236 26.49 -16.39 10.66
CA LYS A 236 27.86 -15.89 10.41
C LYS A 236 27.86 -15.00 9.17
N LYS A 237 28.47 -13.81 9.22
CA LYS A 237 28.60 -12.90 8.06
C LYS A 237 29.26 -13.59 6.86
N ASN A 238 30.27 -14.42 7.10
CA ASN A 238 30.91 -15.21 6.04
C ASN A 238 29.96 -16.21 5.36
N TYR A 239 29.00 -16.77 6.11
CA TYR A 239 27.99 -17.65 5.52
C TYR A 239 27.03 -16.88 4.61
N ILE A 240 26.65 -15.66 4.98
CA ILE A 240 25.85 -14.77 4.12
C ILE A 240 26.63 -14.46 2.84
N LEU A 241 27.93 -14.16 2.94
CA LEU A 241 28.79 -13.88 1.78
C LEU A 241 28.92 -15.09 0.83
N GLN A 242 28.99 -16.31 1.36
CA GLN A 242 29.21 -17.53 0.57
C GLN A 242 27.89 -18.11 0.00
N CYS A 243 26.84 -18.14 0.82
CA CYS A 243 25.60 -18.86 0.52
C CYS A 243 24.40 -17.94 0.25
N GLY A 244 24.57 -16.63 0.43
CA GLY A 244 23.53 -15.64 0.14
C GLY A 244 23.25 -15.47 -1.36
N PRO A 245 22.23 -14.65 -1.70
CA PRO A 245 21.92 -14.29 -3.07
C PRO A 245 23.15 -13.79 -3.83
N GLY A 246 23.28 -14.17 -5.10
CA GLY A 246 24.53 -14.02 -5.86
C GLY A 246 25.08 -12.58 -5.92
N LYS A 247 24.21 -11.58 -5.88
CA LYS A 247 24.55 -10.14 -5.88
C LYS A 247 25.37 -9.73 -4.64
N PHE A 248 25.20 -10.42 -3.51
CA PHE A 248 25.86 -10.10 -2.24
C PHE A 248 27.14 -10.90 -1.99
N ARG A 249 27.66 -11.65 -2.98
CA ARG A 249 28.91 -12.42 -2.84
C ARG A 249 30.17 -11.55 -2.82
N LYS A 250 30.04 -10.26 -3.15
CA LYS A 250 31.12 -9.28 -3.02
C LYS A 250 31.06 -8.62 -1.64
N LYS A 251 32.19 -8.60 -0.92
CA LYS A 251 32.28 -8.07 0.45
C LYS A 251 31.70 -6.65 0.58
N ALA A 252 32.10 -5.73 -0.30
CA ALA A 252 31.64 -4.34 -0.26
C ALA A 252 30.12 -4.22 -0.49
N ALA A 253 29.56 -4.96 -1.45
CA ALA A 253 28.12 -4.95 -1.73
C ALA A 253 27.33 -5.47 -0.52
N LEU A 254 27.76 -6.58 0.09
CA LEU A 254 27.13 -7.10 1.28
C LEU A 254 27.22 -6.14 2.47
N GLU A 255 28.36 -5.49 2.68
CA GLU A 255 28.55 -4.53 3.77
C GLU A 255 27.61 -3.33 3.65
N HIS A 256 27.46 -2.77 2.45
CA HIS A 256 26.52 -1.67 2.22
C HIS A 256 25.08 -2.06 2.55
N VAL A 257 24.62 -3.25 2.15
CA VAL A 257 23.23 -3.69 2.41
C VAL A 257 23.04 -4.03 3.90
N LEU A 258 24.01 -4.68 4.53
CA LEU A 258 23.96 -5.00 5.96
C LEU A 258 23.90 -3.73 6.83
N LEU A 259 24.69 -2.70 6.50
CA LEU A 259 24.64 -1.42 7.21
C LEU A 259 23.25 -0.79 7.14
N ARG A 260 22.61 -0.84 5.98
CA ARG A 260 21.25 -0.30 5.81
C ARG A 260 20.20 -1.12 6.58
N LEU A 261 20.31 -2.44 6.58
CA LEU A 261 19.45 -3.30 7.41
C LEU A 261 19.66 -3.09 8.93
N VAL A 262 20.90 -2.77 9.35
CA VAL A 262 21.19 -2.37 10.75
C VAL A 262 20.54 -1.03 11.08
N ASN A 263 20.66 -0.04 10.18
CA ASN A 263 20.05 1.28 10.37
C ASN A 263 18.52 1.18 10.48
N ASN A 264 17.91 0.27 9.72
CA ASN A 264 16.47 -0.03 9.76
C ASN A 264 16.07 -0.93 10.95
N SER A 265 17.00 -1.24 11.87
CA SER A 265 16.79 -2.11 13.03
C SER A 265 16.30 -3.53 12.71
N ALA A 266 16.44 -3.97 11.45
CA ALA A 266 15.99 -5.29 11.00
C ALA A 266 16.97 -6.42 11.40
N ILE A 267 18.23 -6.06 11.62
CA ILE A 267 19.31 -6.95 12.07
C ILE A 267 20.26 -6.19 13.02
N ARG A 268 21.13 -6.92 13.73
CA ARG A 268 22.26 -6.35 14.48
C ARG A 268 23.54 -7.12 14.15
N ILE A 269 24.66 -6.43 14.01
CA ILE A 269 25.97 -7.07 13.84
C ILE A 269 26.64 -7.24 15.20
N LEU A 270 27.12 -8.44 15.49
CA LEU A 270 27.73 -8.82 16.76
C LEU A 270 29.14 -9.36 16.52
N ASN A 271 30.05 -8.94 17.39
CA ASN A 271 31.41 -9.47 17.49
C ASN A 271 31.64 -9.91 18.94
N TYR A 272 32.12 -11.14 19.13
CA TYR A 272 32.39 -11.67 20.47
C TYR A 272 33.87 -11.50 20.83
N PRO A 273 34.21 -11.08 22.06
CA PRO A 273 35.60 -11.01 22.51
C PRO A 273 36.29 -12.36 22.37
N GLY A 274 37.41 -12.41 21.63
CA GLY A 274 38.17 -13.65 21.38
C GLY A 274 37.77 -14.44 20.13
N ASP A 275 36.62 -14.16 19.51
CA ASP A 275 36.23 -14.73 18.21
C ASP A 275 36.41 -13.67 17.10
N LYS A 276 37.17 -14.01 16.06
CA LYS A 276 37.33 -13.15 14.86
C LYS A 276 36.11 -13.21 13.93
N THR A 277 35.15 -14.08 14.22
CA THR A 277 33.94 -14.29 13.42
C THR A 277 32.91 -13.21 13.71
N ILE A 278 32.44 -12.56 12.64
CA ILE A 278 31.34 -11.59 12.71
C ILE A 278 30.02 -12.34 12.59
N TYR A 279 29.11 -12.12 13.53
CA TYR A 279 27.76 -12.68 13.52
C TYR A 279 26.73 -11.60 13.21
N VAL A 280 25.64 -12.00 12.59
CA VAL A 280 24.46 -11.19 12.34
C VAL A 280 23.32 -11.78 13.16
N ASP A 281 22.81 -11.01 14.12
CA ASP A 281 21.57 -11.27 14.85
C ASP A 281 20.39 -10.85 13.99
N LEU A 282 19.54 -11.81 13.65
CA LEU A 282 18.38 -11.62 12.78
C LEU A 282 17.14 -11.16 13.56
N CYS A 283 17.14 -11.27 14.89
CA CYS A 283 16.00 -10.93 15.73
C CYS A 283 16.43 -9.99 16.88
N PRO A 284 16.96 -8.79 16.57
CA PRO A 284 17.48 -7.88 17.59
C PRO A 284 16.44 -7.41 18.61
N TRP A 285 15.15 -7.49 18.28
CA TRP A 285 14.02 -7.16 19.16
C TRP A 285 13.74 -8.21 20.24
N GLN A 286 14.27 -9.43 20.13
CA GLN A 286 14.01 -10.48 21.12
C GLN A 286 14.80 -10.32 22.43
N GLY A 287 15.70 -9.33 22.52
CA GLY A 287 16.52 -9.10 23.71
C GLY A 287 17.52 -10.25 23.99
N GLY A 288 18.63 -9.94 24.66
CA GLY A 288 19.66 -10.92 25.01
C GLY A 288 20.85 -10.92 24.05
N LEU A 289 21.80 -10.03 24.29
CA LEU A 289 23.01 -10.21 25.12
C LEU A 289 23.41 -8.82 25.65
#